data_AF-A0A329URK8-F1
#
_entry.id   AF-A0A329URK8-F1
#
_cell.length_a   1.000
_cell.length_b   1.000
_cell.length_c   1.000
_cell.angle_alpha   90.00
_cell.angle_beta   90.00
_cell.angle_gamma   90.00
#
_symmetry.space_group_name_H-M   'P 1'
#
loop_
_entity.id
_entity.type
_entity.pdbx_description
1 polymer ?
#
loop_
_entity_poly.entity_id
_entity_poly.type
_entity_poly.pdbx_seq_one_letter_code
_entity_poly.pdbx_strand_id
1 'polypeptide(L)'
;MSEISNYEAQKKKLQGLCDEHNFTFRFFKDRYPITLVITPINDVATQMDMLGNVEETGYCSQDSSMCWYFENSELKTKVKGTFSIDKVLRTKIENILLKMISFWQQYFFRDLMESGKLRNFGVPVPDVPDSNSQRDAQQDTKQDAPQDDPDDEPSEDSAEDDTEE
;
A
#
# COMPACT_ATOMS: atom_id res chain seq x y z
N MET A 1 -12.64 5.06 -2.52
CA MET A 1 -12.59 4.78 -1.07
C MET A 1 -11.55 5.67 -0.45
N SER A 2 -11.84 6.31 0.68
CA SER A 2 -10.84 7.12 1.40
C SER A 2 -9.76 6.24 2.03
N GLU A 3 -8.56 6.78 2.20
CA GLU A 3 -7.39 6.12 2.78
C GLU A 3 -7.69 5.70 4.22
N ILE A 4 -8.47 6.51 4.95
CA ILE A 4 -8.93 6.15 6.30
C ILE A 4 -9.84 4.92 6.27
N SER A 5 -10.71 4.77 5.26
CA SER A 5 -11.54 3.57 5.08
C SER A 5 -10.68 2.34 4.74
N ASN A 6 -9.67 2.51 3.88
CA ASN A 6 -8.71 1.44 3.58
C ASN A 6 -7.91 1.03 4.82
N TYR A 7 -7.49 1.99 5.65
CA TYR A 7 -6.83 1.73 6.93
C TYR A 7 -7.73 0.92 7.88
N GLU A 8 -8.99 1.31 8.04
CA GLU A 8 -9.95 0.59 8.89
C GLU A 8 -10.20 -0.84 8.39
N ALA A 9 -10.27 -1.03 7.07
CA ALA A 9 -10.40 -2.36 6.47
C ALA A 9 -9.18 -3.25 6.77
N GLN A 10 -7.96 -2.71 6.71
CA GLN A 10 -6.76 -3.46 7.09
C GLN A 10 -6.69 -3.73 8.60
N LYS A 11 -7.10 -2.76 9.43
CA LYS A 11 -7.19 -2.95 10.89
C LYS A 11 -8.17 -4.08 11.24
N LYS A 12 -9.31 -4.16 10.56
CA LYS A 12 -10.28 -5.25 10.74
C LYS A 12 -9.73 -6.60 10.30
N LYS A 13 -8.93 -6.65 9.23
CA LYS A 13 -8.22 -7.87 8.81
C LYS A 13 -7.17 -8.31 9.84
N LEU A 14 -6.41 -7.37 10.40
CA LEU A 14 -5.46 -7.66 11.47
C LEU A 14 -6.19 -8.18 12.71
N GLN A 15 -7.32 -7.57 13.07
CA GLN A 15 -8.15 -8.03 14.19
C GLN A 15 -8.61 -9.47 13.99
N GLY A 16 -9.20 -9.81 12.84
CA GLY A 16 -9.63 -11.19 12.57
C GLY A 16 -8.47 -12.19 12.66
N LEU A 17 -7.30 -11.84 12.13
CA LEU A 17 -6.11 -12.67 12.22
C LEU A 17 -5.61 -12.83 13.67
N CYS A 18 -5.69 -11.77 14.49
CA CYS A 18 -5.35 -11.86 15.90
C CYS A 18 -6.37 -12.70 16.68
N ASP A 19 -7.66 -12.56 16.41
CA ASP A 19 -8.72 -13.31 17.07
C ASP A 19 -8.61 -14.83 16.77
N GLU A 20 -8.34 -15.19 15.51
CA GLU A 20 -8.13 -16.58 15.06
C GLU A 20 -6.94 -17.26 15.79
N HIS A 21 -5.92 -16.48 16.16
CA HIS A 21 -4.70 -16.98 16.79
C HIS A 21 -4.61 -16.66 18.29
N ASN A 22 -5.72 -16.24 18.92
CA ASN A 22 -5.79 -15.88 20.34
C ASN A 22 -4.75 -14.83 20.75
N PHE A 23 -4.62 -13.78 19.94
CA PHE A 23 -3.73 -12.66 20.18
C PHE A 23 -4.52 -11.38 20.42
N THR A 24 -3.93 -10.48 21.19
CA THR A 24 -4.36 -9.07 21.27
C THR A 24 -3.31 -8.19 20.63
N PHE A 25 -3.72 -7.08 20.03
CA PHE A 25 -2.79 -6.11 19.47
C PHE A 25 -3.06 -4.68 19.94
N ARG A 26 -1.99 -3.88 20.02
CA ARG A 26 -2.03 -2.43 20.24
C ARG A 26 -1.21 -1.74 19.18
N PHE A 27 -1.83 -0.80 18.46
CA PHE A 27 -1.21 -0.05 17.38
C PHE A 27 -1.05 1.42 17.77
N PHE A 28 0.20 1.90 17.84
CA PHE A 28 0.56 3.27 18.16
C PHE A 28 0.99 3.99 16.89
N LYS A 29 0.05 4.75 16.32
CA LYS A 29 0.21 5.46 15.04
C LYS A 29 0.46 6.96 15.17
N ASP A 30 0.23 7.50 16.37
CA ASP A 30 0.27 8.93 16.67
C ASP A 30 1.63 9.39 17.21
N ARG A 31 2.64 8.50 17.21
CA ARG A 31 3.98 8.74 17.76
C ARG A 31 5.04 8.11 16.85
N TYR A 32 6.24 8.67 16.83
CA TYR A 32 7.38 8.08 16.14
C TYR A 32 8.27 7.28 17.12
N PRO A 33 8.75 6.08 16.74
CA PRO A 33 8.38 5.31 15.55
C PRO A 33 6.95 4.76 15.66
N ILE A 34 6.30 4.49 14.52
CA ILE A 34 4.99 3.81 14.51
C ILE A 34 5.21 2.38 15.00
N THR A 35 4.43 1.93 15.99
CA THR A 35 4.65 0.62 16.62
C THR A 35 3.38 -0.22 16.68
N LEU A 36 3.55 -1.53 16.48
CA LEU A 36 2.53 -2.56 16.73
C LEU A 36 3.04 -3.50 17.80
N VAL A 37 2.24 -3.73 18.84
CA VAL A 37 2.55 -4.69 19.91
C VAL A 37 1.50 -5.78 19.87
N ILE A 38 1.93 -7.04 19.75
CA ILE A 38 1.08 -8.22 19.84
C ILE A 38 1.41 -8.98 21.11
N THR A 39 0.38 -9.34 21.86
CA THR A 39 0.48 -10.09 23.11
C THR A 39 -0.42 -11.33 23.02
N PRO A 40 0.09 -12.54 23.31
CA PRO A 40 -0.75 -13.72 23.40
C PRO A 40 -1.79 -13.56 24.51
N ILE A 41 -3.00 -14.04 24.27
CA ILE A 41 -4.03 -14.13 25.29
C ILE A 41 -3.68 -15.33 26.17
N ASN A 42 -3.19 -15.05 27.37
CA ASN A 42 -2.91 -16.07 28.37
C ASN A 42 -4.21 -16.43 29.09
N ASP A 43 -5.12 -17.14 28.42
CA ASP A 43 -6.22 -17.79 29.13
C ASP A 43 -5.71 -19.09 29.77
N VAL A 44 -5.99 -19.26 31.07
CA VAL A 44 -5.47 -20.36 31.89
C VAL A 44 -5.93 -21.72 31.33
N ALA A 45 -7.07 -21.75 30.63
CA ALA A 45 -7.61 -22.93 29.98
C ALA A 45 -6.82 -23.35 28.73
N THR A 46 -6.35 -22.42 27.90
CA THR A 46 -5.57 -22.72 26.68
C THR A 46 -4.14 -23.15 26.99
N GLN A 47 -3.58 -22.69 28.11
CA GLN A 47 -2.28 -23.16 28.61
C GLN A 47 -2.33 -24.63 29.10
N MET A 48 -3.48 -25.07 29.62
CA MET A 48 -3.69 -26.47 30.03
C MET A 48 -3.88 -27.42 28.84
N ASP A 49 -4.40 -26.95 27.71
CA ASP A 49 -4.59 -27.75 26.49
C ASP A 49 -3.26 -27.97 25.73
N MET A 50 -2.34 -27.00 25.78
CA MET A 50 -0.98 -27.16 25.25
C MET A 50 -0.09 -28.10 26.08
N LEU A 51 -0.45 -28.39 27.33
CA LEU A 51 0.23 -29.40 28.17
C LEU A 51 -0.04 -30.85 27.69
N GLY A 52 -1.04 -31.07 26.84
CA GLY A 52 -1.34 -32.39 26.25
C GLY A 52 -0.50 -32.75 25.03
N ASN A 53 0.13 -31.77 24.38
CA ASN A 53 0.90 -31.94 23.13
C ASN A 53 2.39 -31.61 23.32
N VAL A 54 2.90 -31.72 24.55
CA VAL A 54 4.30 -31.41 24.92
C VAL A 54 5.24 -32.45 24.34
N GLU A 55 5.57 -32.29 23.05
CA GLU A 55 6.93 -32.54 22.59
C GLU A 55 7.53 -31.34 21.82
N GLU A 56 6.78 -30.29 21.44
CA GLU A 56 7.40 -29.23 20.61
C GLU A 56 6.76 -27.84 20.61
N THR A 57 6.14 -27.37 21.69
CA THR A 57 5.70 -25.95 21.77
C THR A 57 6.02 -25.34 23.12
N GLY A 58 7.07 -24.53 23.14
CA GLY A 58 7.68 -23.98 24.35
C GLY A 58 6.76 -23.11 25.19
N TYR A 59 6.98 -23.18 26.50
CA TYR A 59 6.40 -22.34 27.55
C TYR A 59 6.37 -20.85 27.16
N CYS A 60 5.20 -20.22 27.12
CA CYS A 60 5.05 -18.77 26.92
C CYS A 60 5.05 -18.04 28.27
N SER A 61 6.03 -17.17 28.50
CA SER A 61 6.13 -16.35 29.72
C SER A 61 4.95 -15.36 29.81
N GLN A 62 4.44 -15.07 31.01
CA GLN A 62 3.25 -14.21 31.21
C GLN A 62 3.38 -12.78 30.64
N ASP A 63 4.61 -12.27 30.50
CA ASP A 63 4.94 -10.95 29.93
C ASP A 63 5.48 -11.00 28.49
N SER A 64 5.20 -12.11 27.79
CA SER A 64 5.61 -12.34 26.42
C SER A 64 4.91 -11.39 25.44
N SER A 65 5.67 -10.75 24.55
CA SER A 65 5.09 -9.88 23.50
C SER A 65 6.01 -9.77 22.29
N MET A 66 5.44 -9.66 21.09
CA MET A 66 6.18 -9.33 19.87
C MET A 66 5.83 -7.92 19.43
N CYS A 67 6.85 -7.11 19.21
CA CYS A 67 6.71 -5.71 18.83
C CYS A 67 7.31 -5.50 17.45
N TRP A 68 6.58 -4.84 16.56
CA TRP A 68 7.11 -4.27 15.34
C TRP A 68 7.19 -2.75 15.49
N TYR A 69 8.26 -2.18 14.97
CA TYR A 69 8.46 -0.73 14.92
C TYR A 69 8.94 -0.36 13.53
N PHE A 70 8.26 0.62 12.93
CA PHE A 70 8.55 1.11 11.60
C PHE A 70 9.36 2.40 11.71
N GLU A 71 10.61 2.33 11.28
CA GLU A 71 11.61 3.38 11.40
C GLU A 71 12.39 3.46 10.08
N ASN A 72 12.57 4.65 9.52
CA ASN A 72 13.36 4.87 8.29
C ASN A 72 12.97 3.96 7.11
N SER A 73 11.67 3.75 6.89
CA SER A 73 11.14 2.85 5.85
C SER A 73 11.44 1.36 6.05
N GLU A 74 11.95 0.96 7.21
CA GLU A 74 12.23 -0.42 7.56
C GLU A 74 11.33 -0.87 8.72
N LEU A 75 10.77 -2.08 8.58
CA LEU A 75 10.01 -2.72 9.65
C LEU A 75 10.93 -3.62 10.46
N LYS A 76 11.21 -3.22 11.70
CA LYS A 76 12.04 -3.99 12.63
C LYS A 76 11.16 -4.71 13.64
N THR A 77 11.63 -5.85 14.14
CA THR A 77 10.90 -6.67 15.12
C THR A 77 11.71 -6.86 16.39
N LYS A 78 11.05 -6.85 17.54
CA LYS A 78 11.62 -7.17 18.85
C LYS A 78 10.70 -8.12 19.59
N VAL A 79 11.26 -9.20 20.11
CA VAL A 79 10.53 -10.18 20.93
C VAL A 79 10.91 -9.98 22.39
N LYS A 80 9.92 -9.94 23.27
CA LYS A 80 10.08 -9.96 24.72
C LYS A 80 9.54 -11.30 25.22
N GLY A 81 10.30 -12.01 26.04
CA GLY A 81 9.91 -13.32 26.58
C GLY A 81 10.02 -14.46 25.57
N THR A 82 9.43 -15.60 25.91
CA THR A 82 9.43 -16.84 25.12
C THR A 82 8.25 -16.89 24.15
N PHE A 83 8.05 -15.83 23.38
CA PHE A 83 6.95 -15.72 22.41
C PHE A 83 7.43 -16.01 21.00
N SER A 84 6.85 -17.04 20.38
CA SER A 84 7.13 -17.42 19.00
C SER A 84 5.85 -17.44 18.20
N ILE A 85 5.92 -16.90 16.98
CA ILE A 85 4.83 -16.91 16.00
C ILE A 85 5.36 -17.63 14.77
N ASP A 86 4.54 -18.46 14.14
CA ASP A 86 4.89 -19.11 12.87
C ASP A 86 5.30 -18.09 11.79
N LYS A 87 6.25 -18.47 10.94
CA LYS A 87 6.80 -17.60 9.90
C LYS A 87 5.72 -17.09 8.94
N VAL A 88 4.75 -17.93 8.58
CA VAL A 88 3.65 -17.58 7.68
C VAL A 88 2.75 -16.54 8.34
N LEU A 89 2.40 -16.75 9.61
CA LEU A 89 1.57 -15.81 10.37
C LEU A 89 2.28 -14.47 10.57
N ARG A 90 3.56 -14.49 10.92
CA ARG A 90 4.39 -13.29 11.03
C ARG A 90 4.40 -12.49 9.72
N THR A 91 4.63 -13.16 8.59
CA THR A 91 4.63 -12.51 7.26
C THR A 91 3.26 -11.89 6.94
N LYS A 92 2.16 -12.58 7.27
CA LYS A 92 0.80 -12.04 7.08
C LYS A 92 0.58 -10.78 7.89
N ILE A 93 0.98 -10.78 9.17
CA ILE A 93 0.87 -9.62 10.06
C ILE A 93 1.70 -8.45 9.52
N GLU A 94 2.96 -8.70 9.13
CA GLU A 94 3.85 -7.67 8.59
C GLU A 94 3.28 -7.02 7.33
N ASN A 95 2.71 -7.81 6.41
CA ASN A 95 2.05 -7.31 5.20
C ASN A 95 0.83 -6.43 5.49
N ILE A 96 0.00 -6.82 6.46
CA ILE A 96 -1.17 -6.01 6.87
C ILE A 96 -0.69 -4.74 7.56
N LEU A 97 0.30 -4.84 8.44
CA LEU A 97 0.88 -3.71 9.16
C LEU A 97 1.47 -2.67 8.21
N LEU A 98 2.25 -3.09 7.21
CA LEU A 98 2.79 -2.17 6.19
C LEU A 98 1.67 -1.42 5.46
N LYS A 99 0.60 -2.11 5.06
CA LYS A 99 -0.56 -1.46 4.44
C LYS A 99 -1.25 -0.49 5.39
N MET A 100 -1.43 -0.86 6.66
CA MET A 100 -1.99 0.03 7.68
C MET A 100 -1.16 1.30 7.85
N ILE A 101 0.18 1.15 7.92
CA ILE A 101 1.11 2.28 8.02
C ILE A 101 0.99 3.18 6.79
N SER A 102 1.04 2.61 5.59
CA SER A 102 0.95 3.38 4.34
C SER A 102 -0.35 4.18 4.23
N PHE A 103 -1.50 3.56 4.49
CA PHE A 103 -2.80 4.25 4.44
C PHE A 103 -2.91 5.34 5.52
N TRP A 104 -2.42 5.07 6.73
CA TRP A 104 -2.40 6.07 7.80
C TRP A 104 -1.50 7.26 7.46
N GLN A 105 -0.30 7.01 6.95
CA GLN A 105 0.64 8.07 6.55
C GLN A 105 0.09 8.92 5.40
N GLN A 106 -0.56 8.30 4.39
CA GLN A 106 -1.20 9.02 3.30
C GLN A 106 -2.34 9.93 3.81
N TYR A 107 -3.21 9.38 4.66
CA TYR A 107 -4.28 10.15 5.30
C TYR A 107 -3.72 11.31 6.12
N PHE A 108 -2.74 11.03 6.99
CA PHE A 108 -2.14 12.03 7.87
C PHE A 108 -1.43 13.14 7.08
N PHE A 109 -0.65 12.79 6.05
CA PHE A 109 0.05 13.76 5.22
C PHE A 109 -0.93 14.65 4.45
N ARG A 110 -1.98 14.08 3.87
CA ARG A 110 -3.00 14.88 3.20
C ARG A 110 -3.74 15.78 4.19
N ASP A 111 -4.19 15.27 5.33
CA ASP A 111 -4.85 16.06 6.36
C ASP A 111 -3.95 17.21 6.84
N LEU A 112 -2.65 16.96 6.99
CA LEU A 112 -1.65 17.96 7.36
C LEU A 112 -1.47 19.05 6.27
N MET A 113 -1.49 18.68 4.99
CA MET A 113 -1.39 19.61 3.86
C MET A 113 -2.68 20.43 3.70
N GLU A 114 -3.84 19.79 3.77
CA GLU A 114 -5.16 20.42 3.59
C GLU A 114 -5.54 21.30 4.78
N SER A 115 -5.16 20.93 6.00
CA SER A 115 -5.41 21.73 7.21
C SER A 115 -4.59 23.03 7.26
N GLY A 116 -3.66 23.24 6.31
CA GLY A 116 -2.84 24.46 6.23
C GLY A 116 -1.86 24.63 7.40
N LYS A 117 -1.78 23.66 8.32
CA LYS A 117 -0.91 23.72 9.49
C LYS A 117 0.55 23.88 9.10
N LEU A 118 0.99 23.28 7.98
CA LEU A 118 2.35 23.46 7.45
C LEU A 118 2.60 24.86 6.88
N ARG A 119 1.61 25.51 6.26
CA ARG A 119 1.74 26.90 5.79
C ARG A 119 1.94 27.87 6.96
N ASN A 120 1.37 27.55 8.12
CA ASN A 120 1.54 28.33 9.35
C ASN A 120 2.93 28.18 10.00
N PHE A 121 3.74 27.20 9.57
CA PHE A 121 5.13 27.03 10.04
C PHE A 121 6.15 27.87 9.26
N GLY A 122 5.72 28.71 8.31
CA GLY A 122 6.61 29.65 7.59
C GLY A 122 7.62 28.99 6.66
N VAL A 123 7.45 27.71 6.34
CA VAL A 123 8.28 27.02 5.35
C VAL A 123 7.93 27.59 3.97
N PRO A 124 8.87 28.22 3.25
CA PRO A 124 8.61 28.69 1.91
C PRO A 124 8.21 27.51 1.04
N VAL A 125 7.00 27.56 0.47
CA VAL A 125 6.60 26.61 -0.57
C VAL A 125 7.46 26.95 -1.79
N PRO A 126 8.31 26.03 -2.28
CA PRO A 126 9.00 26.25 -3.55
C PRO A 126 7.94 26.42 -4.63
N ASP A 127 8.04 27.52 -5.38
CA ASP A 127 7.18 27.78 -6.53
C ASP A 127 7.55 26.77 -7.62
N VAL A 128 6.84 25.63 -7.65
CA VAL A 128 7.02 24.64 -8.70
C VAL A 128 6.09 25.08 -9.84
N PRO A 129 6.61 25.49 -11.00
CA PRO A 129 5.74 25.87 -12.11
C PRO A 129 4.90 24.66 -12.51
N ASP A 130 3.58 24.85 -12.55
CA ASP A 130 2.61 23.86 -13.05
C ASP A 130 3.04 23.42 -14.46
N SER A 131 3.71 22.28 -14.56
CA SER A 131 4.21 21.74 -15.82
C SER A 131 3.09 21.11 -16.67
N ASN A 132 1.84 21.52 -16.46
CA ASN A 132 0.68 20.96 -17.14
C ASN A 132 0.12 21.87 -18.26
N SER A 133 0.80 22.97 -18.60
CA SER A 133 0.33 23.96 -19.58
C SER A 133 0.61 23.60 -21.05
N GLN A 134 0.99 22.37 -21.38
CA GLN A 134 1.46 22.00 -22.72
C GLN A 134 0.64 20.89 -23.41
N ARG A 135 -0.67 20.84 -23.19
CA ARG A 135 -1.57 19.90 -23.89
C ARG A 135 -2.74 20.49 -24.67
N ASP A 136 -2.80 21.81 -24.87
CA ASP A 136 -3.85 22.45 -25.67
C ASP A 136 -3.27 23.39 -26.74
N ALA A 137 -2.66 22.83 -27.78
CA ALA A 137 -2.34 23.60 -29.00
C ALA A 137 -2.26 22.69 -30.23
N GLN A 138 -3.33 21.94 -30.53
CA GLN A 138 -3.48 21.38 -31.87
C GLN A 138 -4.95 21.17 -32.23
N GLN A 139 -5.70 22.26 -32.33
CA GLN A 139 -6.89 22.31 -33.18
C GLN A 139 -6.98 23.67 -33.89
N ASP A 140 -7.28 23.55 -35.19
CA ASP A 140 -7.99 24.50 -36.04
C ASP A 140 -7.19 25.47 -36.93
N THR A 141 -7.00 25.06 -38.19
CA THR A 141 -7.16 25.95 -39.34
C THR A 141 -7.89 25.20 -40.47
N LYS A 142 -9.22 25.36 -40.53
CA LYS A 142 -10.03 25.37 -41.77
C LYS A 142 -9.54 26.52 -42.69
N GLN A 143 -9.76 26.65 -44.00
CA GLN A 143 -10.62 26.10 -45.05
C GLN A 143 -10.12 26.76 -46.37
N ASP A 144 -10.18 26.10 -47.53
CA ASP A 144 -10.93 26.57 -48.71
C ASP A 144 -10.68 25.67 -49.93
N ALA A 145 -11.74 25.37 -50.67
CA ALA A 145 -11.71 24.70 -51.98
C ALA A 145 -11.98 25.75 -53.07
N PRO A 146 -11.58 25.51 -54.33
CA PRO A 146 -12.63 25.28 -55.31
C PRO A 146 -12.34 24.13 -56.30
N GLN A 147 -13.42 23.53 -56.78
CA GLN A 147 -13.49 22.49 -57.82
C GLN A 147 -13.18 23.04 -59.22
N ASP A 148 -12.58 22.19 -60.07
CA ASP A 148 -12.96 22.05 -61.50
C ASP A 148 -12.48 20.67 -62.01
N ASP A 149 -13.43 19.88 -62.52
CA ASP A 149 -13.33 18.59 -63.25
C ASP A 149 -13.12 18.88 -64.76
N PRO A 150 -13.00 17.90 -65.71
CA PRO A 150 -12.70 16.46 -65.66
C PRO A 150 -11.67 16.03 -66.76
N ASP A 151 -11.61 14.72 -67.06
CA ASP A 151 -10.99 14.04 -68.23
C ASP A 151 -9.47 13.76 -68.21
N ASP A 152 -9.08 12.48 -68.10
CA ASP A 152 -8.75 11.62 -69.26
C ASP A 152 -8.08 10.31 -68.75
N GLU A 153 -8.82 9.19 -68.74
CA GLU A 153 -8.23 7.84 -68.93
C GLU A 153 -8.15 7.60 -70.45
N PRO A 154 -7.31 6.69 -71.01
CA PRO A 154 -6.68 5.50 -70.41
C PRO A 154 -5.17 5.40 -70.77
N SER A 155 -4.36 4.45 -70.31
CA SER A 155 -4.21 3.13 -70.96
C SER A 155 -3.09 2.30 -70.28
N GLU A 156 -3.44 1.05 -70.02
CA GLU A 156 -2.71 -0.21 -70.26
C GLU A 156 -1.18 -0.14 -70.43
N ASP A 157 -0.43 -0.94 -69.66
CA ASP A 157 0.12 -2.22 -70.15
C ASP A 157 1.09 -2.87 -69.14
N SER A 158 0.93 -4.19 -68.96
CA SER A 158 1.95 -5.22 -68.69
C SER A 158 2.84 -5.13 -67.42
N ALA A 159 3.18 -6.21 -66.73
CA ALA A 159 2.89 -7.63 -66.86
C ALA A 159 3.26 -8.29 -65.53
N GLU A 160 2.64 -9.43 -65.28
CA GLU A 160 3.04 -10.43 -64.31
C GLU A 160 4.51 -10.86 -64.53
N ASP A 161 5.27 -11.07 -63.46
CA ASP A 161 6.12 -12.26 -63.43
C ASP A 161 6.35 -12.76 -62.01
N ASP A 162 6.14 -14.05 -61.92
CA ASP A 162 6.35 -15.00 -60.85
C ASP A 162 7.86 -15.09 -60.54
N THR A 163 8.25 -15.39 -59.30
CA THR A 163 9.29 -16.40 -59.03
C THR A 163 9.47 -16.62 -57.54
N GLU A 164 9.19 -17.87 -57.16
CA GLU A 164 9.56 -18.54 -55.93
C GLU A 164 11.10 -18.58 -55.73
N GLU A 165 11.56 -18.42 -54.49
CA GLU A 165 12.48 -19.35 -53.81
C GLU A 165 12.42 -19.19 -52.28
#